data_AF-A0A2V7S740-F1
#
_entry.id   AF-A0A2V7S740-F1
#
_cell.length_a   1.000
_cell.length_b   1.000
_cell.length_c   1.000
_cell.angle_alpha   90.00
_cell.angle_beta   90.00
_cell.angle_gamma   90.00
#
_symmetry.space_group_name_H-M   'P 1'
#
loop_
_entity.id
_entity.type
_entity.pdbx_description
1 polymer ?
#
loop_
_entity_poly.entity_id
_entity_poly.type
_entity_poly.pdbx_seq_one_letter_code
_entity_poly.pdbx_strand_id
1 'polypeptide(L)' 'MGVNGNLVRQLATLENGDQAPTEAMQRAYVAGCTELLTAVTSWGTINGTALAAFNAVLGKHSLKPPAVAGPALAVPVCS' A
#
# COMPACT_ATOMS: atom_id res chain seq x y z
N MET A 1 5.93 23.67 43.03
CA MET A 1 6.76 23.57 41.82
C MET A 1 6.34 22.32 41.05
N GLY A 2 5.55 22.42 39.98
CA GLY A 2 5.08 21.21 39.29
C GLY A 2 4.12 21.42 38.14
N VAL A 3 3.45 22.57 38.07
CA VAL A 3 2.54 22.90 36.97
C VAL A 3 3.33 23.28 35.71
N ASN A 4 4.40 24.07 35.85
CA ASN A 4 5.19 24.57 34.71
C ASN A 4 5.90 23.46 33.92
N GLY A 5 6.48 22.46 34.59
CA GLY A 5 7.19 21.36 33.93
C GLY A 5 6.27 20.37 33.22
N ASN A 6 5.04 20.17 33.73
CA ASN A 6 4.04 19.33 33.07
C ASN A 6 3.49 20.03 31.82
N LEU A 7 3.24 21.34 31.93
CA LEU A 7 2.81 22.17 30.80
C LEU A 7 3.87 22.20 29.68
N VAL A 8 5.16 22.37 30.02
CA VAL A 8 6.27 22.34 29.04
C VAL A 8 6.36 20.97 28.34
N ARG A 9 6.16 19.88 29.07
CA ARG A 9 6.15 18.53 28.49
C ARG A 9 4.98 18.34 27.54
N GLN A 10 3.77 18.74 27.95
CA GLN A 10 2.59 18.67 27.08
C GLN A 10 2.73 19.54 25.84
N LEU A 11 3.29 20.75 25.99
CA LEU A 11 3.56 21.66 24.87
C LEU A 11 4.53 21.04 23.87
N ALA A 12 5.64 20.46 24.35
CA ALA A 12 6.60 19.75 23.51
C ALA A 12 5.94 18.56 22.76
N THR A 13 5.05 17.80 23.42
CA THR A 13 4.36 16.68 22.75
C THR A 13 3.34 17.17 21.71
N LEU A 14 2.64 18.29 21.98
CA LEU A 14 1.69 18.87 21.03
C LEU A 14 2.40 19.45 19.79
N GLU A 15 3.56 20.10 19.99
CA GLU A 15 4.36 20.69 18.90
C GLU A 15 4.90 19.61 17.94
N ASN A 16 5.22 18.42 18.45
CA ASN A 16 5.62 17.28 17.61
C ASN A 16 4.46 16.74 16.76
N GLY A 17 3.20 16.93 17.18
CA GLY A 17 2.01 16.50 16.43
C GLY A 17 1.66 17.40 15.24
N ASP A 18 2.13 18.65 15.26
CA ASP A 18 1.97 19.66 14.19
C ASP A 18 3.25 19.83 13.34
N GLN A 19 4.25 18.98 13.58
CA GLN A 19 5.49 19.02 12.82
C GLN A 19 5.26 18.48 11.42
N ALA A 20 5.60 19.27 10.40
CA ALA A 20 5.56 18.83 9.01
C ALA A 20 6.38 17.53 8.84
N PRO A 21 5.98 16.62 7.92
CA PRO A 21 6.71 15.39 7.68
C PRO A 21 8.18 15.67 7.39
N THR A 22 9.07 15.05 8.16
CA THR A 22 10.51 15.18 7.93
C THR A 22 10.87 14.59 6.57
N GLU A 23 12.01 14.98 6.00
CA GLU A 23 12.49 14.42 4.74
C GLU A 23 12.60 12.89 4.80
N ALA A 24 12.99 12.34 5.95
CA ALA A 24 13.02 10.89 6.17
C ALA A 24 11.62 10.26 6.09
N MET A 25 10.60 10.90 6.66
CA MET A 25 9.20 10.45 6.55
C MET A 25 8.70 10.51 5.11
N GLN A 26 9.03 11.57 4.36
CA GLN A 26 8.65 11.70 2.95
C GLN A 26 9.30 10.60 2.10
N ARG A 27 10.59 10.32 2.31
CA ARG A 27 11.28 9.22 1.64
C ARG A 27 10.66 7.86 1.97
N ALA A 28 10.31 7.63 3.25
CA ALA A 28 9.65 6.41 3.67
C ALA A 28 8.26 6.24 3.04
N TYR A 29 7.50 7.35 2.92
CA TYR A 29 6.22 7.37 2.21
C TYR A 29 6.37 6.98 0.74
N VAL A 30 7.30 7.61 0.01
CA VAL A 30 7.55 7.31 -1.41
C VAL A 30 7.99 5.86 -1.59
N ALA A 31 8.86 5.34 -0.73
CA ALA A 31 9.32 3.95 -0.77
C ALA A 31 8.14 2.98 -0.58
N GLY A 32 7.36 3.13 0.49
CA GLY A 32 6.20 2.29 0.75
C GLY A 32 5.14 2.39 -0.35
N CYS A 33 4.87 3.59 -0.86
CA CYS A 33 3.94 3.78 -1.98
C CYS A 33 4.40 3.03 -3.24
N THR A 34 5.71 3.07 -3.54
CA THR A 34 6.28 2.38 -4.70
C THR A 34 6.18 0.86 -4.55
N GLU A 35 6.37 0.33 -3.34
CA GLU A 35 6.16 -1.09 -3.05
C GLU A 35 4.69 -1.49 -3.26
N LEU A 36 3.74 -0.69 -2.75
CA LEU A 36 2.31 -0.92 -3.00
C LEU A 36 1.96 -0.85 -4.49
N LEU A 37 2.51 0.13 -5.23
CA LEU A 37 2.29 0.25 -6.67
C LEU A 37 2.79 -1.00 -7.40
N THR A 38 3.95 -1.51 -7.01
CA THR A 38 4.53 -2.75 -7.56
C THR A 38 3.63 -3.93 -7.28
N ALA A 39 3.12 -4.05 -6.05
CA ALA A 39 2.21 -5.13 -5.65
C ALA A 39 0.88 -5.07 -6.43
N VAL A 40 0.25 -3.90 -6.53
CA VAL A 40 -1.01 -3.70 -7.27
C VAL A 40 -0.84 -4.01 -8.76
N THR A 41 0.27 -3.58 -9.36
CA THR A 41 0.56 -3.85 -10.78
C THR A 41 0.79 -5.34 -11.04
N SER A 42 1.52 -5.99 -10.14
CA SER A 42 1.77 -7.44 -10.21
C SER A 42 0.46 -8.22 -10.07
N TRP A 43 -0.39 -7.83 -9.13
CA TRP A 43 -1.72 -8.41 -8.94
C TRP A 43 -2.61 -8.25 -10.19
N GLY A 44 -2.60 -7.07 -10.81
CA GLY A 44 -3.32 -6.83 -12.07
C GLY A 44 -2.83 -7.73 -13.21
N THR A 45 -1.52 -7.93 -13.31
CA THR A 45 -0.90 -8.81 -14.31
C THR A 45 -1.31 -10.28 -14.10
N ILE A 46 -1.26 -10.74 -12.85
CA ILE A 46 -1.64 -12.12 -12.47
C ILE A 46 -3.10 -12.37 -12.84
N ASN A 47 -4.01 -11.48 -12.46
CA ASN A 47 -5.44 -11.68 -12.67
C ASN A 47 -5.93 -11.38 -14.08
N GLY A 48 -5.14 -10.64 -14.86
CA GLY A 48 -5.41 -10.40 -16.27
C GLY A 48 -4.86 -11.52 -17.15
N THR A 49 -3.74 -11.24 -17.80
CA THR A 49 -3.21 -12.08 -18.88
C THR A 49 -2.73 -13.44 -18.40
N ALA A 50 -2.10 -13.51 -17.22
CA ALA A 50 -1.57 -14.77 -16.70
C ALA A 50 -2.68 -15.76 -16.35
N LEU A 51 -3.71 -15.31 -15.62
CA LEU A 51 -4.88 -16.14 -15.27
C LEU A 51 -5.65 -16.56 -16.53
N ALA A 52 -5.83 -15.66 -17.51
CA ALA A 52 -6.48 -16.00 -18.77
C ALA A 52 -5.72 -17.09 -19.54
N ALA A 53 -4.39 -16.96 -19.63
CA ALA A 53 -3.53 -17.96 -20.29
C ALA A 53 -3.58 -19.31 -19.56
N PHE A 54 -3.52 -19.31 -18.23
CA PHE A 54 -3.64 -20.52 -17.42
C PHE A 54 -5.02 -21.20 -17.60
N ASN A 55 -6.10 -20.43 -17.57
CA ASN A 55 -7.46 -20.95 -17.79
C ASN A 55 -7.63 -21.53 -19.20
N ALA A 56 -6.98 -20.96 -20.21
CA ALA A 56 -6.98 -21.53 -21.56
C ALA A 56 -6.29 -22.90 -21.61
N VAL A 57 -5.21 -23.11 -20.84
CA VAL A 57 -4.57 -24.43 -20.70
C VAL A 57 -5.50 -25.41 -20.00
N LEU A 58 -6.13 -25.03 -18.89
CA LEU A 58 -7.11 -25.89 -18.20
C LEU A 58 -8.26 -26.31 -19.11
N GLY A 59 -8.78 -25.38 -19.92
CA GLY A 59 -9.83 -25.65 -20.89
C GLY A 59 -9.46 -26.70 -21.94
N LYS A 60 -8.19 -26.73 -22.40
CA LYS A 60 -7.69 -27.76 -23.32
C LYS A 60 -7.69 -29.17 -22.71
N HIS A 61 -7.59 -29.26 -21.39
CA HIS A 61 -7.60 -30.50 -20.64
C HIS A 61 -8.96 -30.82 -20.00
N SER A 62 -10.02 -30.08 -20.36
CA SER A 62 -11.37 -30.22 -19.78
C SER A 62 -11.39 -30.05 -18.25
N LEU A 63 -10.43 -29.31 -17.70
CA LEU A 63 -10.33 -29.01 -16.27
C LEU A 63 -11.08 -27.72 -15.96
N LYS A 64 -11.75 -27.69 -14.82
CA LYS A 64 -12.51 -26.52 -14.36
C LYS A 64 -11.55 -25.38 -13.97
N PRO A 65 -11.71 -24.18 -14.54
CA PRO A 65 -10.94 -23.01 -14.10
C PRO A 65 -11.22 -22.62 -12.65
N PRO A 66 -10.23 -22.03 -11.94
CA PRO A 66 -10.45 -21.40 -10.65
C PRO A 66 -11.47 -20.26 -10.75
N ALA A 67 -12.04 -19.87 -9.61
CA ALA A 67 -12.95 -18.73 -9.52
C ALA A 67 -12.25 -17.44 -10.00
N VAL A 68 -13.04 -16.51 -10.52
CA VAL A 68 -12.56 -15.18 -10.91
C VAL A 68 -11.87 -14.54 -9.71
N ALA A 69 -10.72 -13.92 -9.97
CA ALA A 69 -9.99 -13.20 -8.95
C ALA A 69 -10.83 -12.11 -8.29
N GLY A 70 -10.47 -11.75 -7.06
CA GLY A 70 -11.13 -10.68 -6.31
C GLY A 70 -11.13 -9.32 -7.04
N PRO A 71 -11.82 -8.31 -6.47
CA PRO A 71 -11.96 -7.01 -7.10
C PRO A 71 -10.62 -6.35 -7.44
N ALA A 72 -10.63 -5.49 -8.45
CA ALA A 72 -9.46 -4.70 -8.83
C ALA A 72 -9.00 -3.82 -7.65
N LEU A 73 -7.70 -3.82 -7.38
CA LEU A 73 -7.09 -2.99 -6.36
C LEU A 73 -6.90 -1.57 -6.89
N ALA A 74 -7.13 -0.57 -6.05
CA ALA A 74 -6.88 0.82 -6.39
C ALA A 74 -5.37 1.07 -6.58
N VAL A 75 -5.01 1.77 -7.66
CA VAL A 75 -3.61 2.12 -7.93
C VAL A 75 -3.24 3.33 -7.07
N PRO A 76 -2.18 3.25 -6.24
CA PRO A 76 -1.74 4.36 -5.42
C PRO A 76 -1.07 5.46 -6.27
N VAL A 77 -1.24 6.72 -5.86
CA VAL A 77 -0.52 7.86 -6.44
C VAL A 77 0.68 8.16 -5.55
N CYS A 78 1.88 7.99 -6.10
CA CYS A 78 3.15 8.20 -5.39
C CYS A 78 3.78 9.51 -5.84
N SER A 79 3.20 10.64 -5.41
CA SER A 79 3.67 11.99 -5.70
C SER A 79 3.81 12.81 -4.42
#